data_AF-A0A1B8D3H7-F1
#
_entry.id   AF-A0A1B8D3H7-F1
#
_cell.length_a   1.000
_cell.length_b   1.000
_cell.length_c   1.000
_cell.angle_alpha   90.00
_cell.angle_beta   90.00
_cell.angle_gamma   90.00
#
_symmetry.space_group_name_H-M   'P 1'
#
loop_
_entity.id
_entity.type
_entity.pdbx_description
1 polymer ?
#
loop_
_entity_poly.entity_id
_entity_poly.type
_entity_poly.pdbx_seq_one_letter_code
_entity_poly.pdbx_strand_id
1 'polypeptide(L)'
;MAGEILALVKETTTSISSDNSTNQVAWQTAFLGLVPLALNAMTQPSSLDINRPESSLLFMARSSPFICVADTLEVLIALCLYTYQEGSISEAARLVNWRIARSRLGSGESELEASAVEKHPWTFTILFLAALVPAIKFLGLQGLFWTRVWAGIYLCSYIVLAIVRALASKGWRDRPPAASLAKVPSLHEKLLGILLGSYLRATS
;
A
#
# COMPACT_ATOMS: atom_id res chain seq x y z
N MET A 1 -20.84 42.05 44.79
CA MET A 1 -19.46 41.54 44.65
C MET A 1 -19.40 40.04 44.30
N ALA A 2 -20.02 39.12 45.06
CA ALA A 2 -20.00 37.68 44.70
C ALA A 2 -20.77 37.32 43.41
N GLY A 3 -21.87 38.02 43.11
CA GLY A 3 -22.67 37.77 41.90
C GLY A 3 -21.99 38.19 40.59
N GLU A 4 -21.14 39.22 40.62
CA GLU A 4 -20.40 39.68 39.45
C GLU A 4 -19.25 38.75 39.09
N ILE A 5 -18.56 38.19 40.09
CA ILE A 5 -17.53 37.17 39.88
C ILE A 5 -18.15 35.91 39.25
N LEU A 6 -19.36 35.53 39.66
CA LEU A 6 -20.03 34.34 39.13
C LEU A 6 -20.51 34.54 37.69
N ALA A 7 -20.95 35.76 37.33
CA ALA A 7 -21.27 36.12 35.95
C ALA A 7 -20.02 36.16 35.07
N LEU A 8 -18.92 36.75 35.57
CA LEU A 8 -17.65 36.88 34.84
C LEU A 8 -16.96 35.52 34.66
N VAL A 9 -17.01 34.63 35.65
CA VAL A 9 -16.55 33.23 35.53
C VAL A 9 -17.42 32.48 34.53
N LYS A 10 -18.74 32.65 34.54
CA LYS A 10 -19.64 31.98 33.59
C LYS A 10 -19.40 32.44 32.16
N GLU A 11 -19.22 33.75 31.94
CA GLU A 11 -18.91 34.36 30.65
C GLU A 11 -17.52 33.94 30.12
N THR A 12 -16.52 33.89 31.01
CA THR A 12 -15.16 33.38 30.70
C THR A 12 -15.15 31.88 30.41
N THR A 13 -16.00 31.09 31.07
CA THR A 13 -16.10 29.65 30.81
C THR A 13 -16.81 29.37 29.48
N THR A 14 -17.82 30.17 29.11
CA THR A 14 -18.48 30.07 27.80
C THR A 14 -17.60 30.53 26.64
N SER A 15 -16.74 31.53 26.81
CA SER A 15 -15.79 31.94 25.77
C SER A 15 -14.68 30.91 25.55
N ILE A 16 -14.14 30.33 26.64
CA ILE A 16 -13.13 29.26 26.55
C ILE A 16 -13.67 27.99 25.88
N SER A 17 -14.97 27.68 26.04
CA SER A 17 -15.59 26.52 25.39
C SER A 17 -15.94 26.75 23.90
N SER A 18 -16.07 28.00 23.45
CA SER A 18 -16.52 28.31 22.08
C SER A 18 -15.37 28.24 21.06
N ASP A 19 -14.12 28.51 21.47
CA ASP A 19 -12.99 28.63 20.55
C ASP A 19 -12.33 27.31 20.15
N ASN A 20 -12.65 26.18 20.80
CA ASN A 20 -12.11 24.87 20.42
C ASN A 20 -12.85 24.24 19.22
N SER A 21 -13.92 24.87 18.76
CA SER A 21 -14.87 24.34 17.76
C SER A 21 -14.55 24.77 16.33
N THR A 22 -13.78 25.85 16.14
CA THR A 22 -13.68 26.56 14.85
C THR A 22 -12.75 25.88 13.84
N ASN A 23 -11.97 24.88 14.26
CA ASN A 23 -11.03 24.15 13.40
C ASN A 23 -11.18 22.62 13.46
N GLN A 24 -12.25 22.09 14.06
CA GLN A 24 -12.50 20.66 14.02
C GLN A 24 -13.11 20.25 12.68
N VAL A 25 -12.33 19.50 11.90
CA VAL A 25 -12.80 18.92 10.65
C VAL A 25 -13.84 17.84 10.96
N ALA A 26 -15.00 17.94 10.32
CA ALA A 26 -16.05 16.94 10.44
C ALA A 26 -15.51 15.54 10.09
N TRP A 27 -15.81 14.54 10.92
CA TRP A 27 -15.31 13.17 10.74
C TRP A 27 -15.71 12.58 9.38
N GLN A 28 -16.85 13.02 8.82
CA GLN A 28 -17.32 12.62 7.50
C GLN A 28 -16.34 13.04 6.40
N THR A 29 -15.76 14.24 6.50
CA THR A 29 -14.75 14.72 5.55
C THR A 29 -13.47 13.91 5.65
N ALA A 30 -13.07 13.52 6.87
CA ALA A 30 -11.92 12.63 7.07
C ALA A 30 -12.19 11.23 6.48
N PHE A 31 -13.37 10.66 6.71
CA PHE A 31 -13.76 9.34 6.21
C PHE A 31 -13.87 9.30 4.68
N LEU A 32 -14.67 10.22 4.09
CA LEU A 32 -14.83 10.32 2.64
C LEU A 32 -13.53 10.66 1.91
N GLY A 33 -12.58 11.22 2.65
CA GLY A 33 -11.22 11.44 2.20
C GLY A 33 -10.37 10.19 2.05
N LEU A 34 -10.43 9.31 3.04
CA LEU A 34 -9.66 8.07 3.08
C LEU A 34 -10.22 7.01 2.13
N VAL A 35 -11.53 7.00 1.88
CA VAL A 35 -12.17 6.01 1.00
C VAL A 35 -11.55 5.97 -0.41
N PRO A 36 -11.38 7.10 -1.13
CA PRO A 36 -10.68 7.12 -2.41
C PRO A 36 -9.25 6.58 -2.32
N LEU A 37 -8.48 6.91 -1.27
CA LEU A 37 -7.12 6.38 -1.10
C LEU A 37 -7.13 4.86 -0.90
N ALA A 38 -8.03 4.35 -0.07
CA ALA A 38 -8.17 2.93 0.21
C ALA A 38 -8.63 2.16 -1.03
N LEU A 39 -9.64 2.66 -1.75
CA LEU A 39 -10.10 2.08 -3.02
C LEU A 39 -8.99 2.05 -4.05
N ASN A 40 -8.19 3.11 -4.11
CA ASN A 40 -7.05 3.15 -5.01
C ASN A 40 -6.00 2.12 -4.60
N ALA A 41 -5.70 1.99 -3.31
CA ALA A 41 -4.80 0.95 -2.80
C ALA A 41 -5.24 -0.47 -3.16
N MET A 42 -6.54 -0.75 -3.24
CA MET A 42 -7.05 -2.04 -3.71
C MET A 42 -6.64 -2.34 -5.16
N THR A 43 -6.55 -1.31 -6.01
CA THR A 43 -6.15 -1.47 -7.42
C THR A 43 -4.65 -1.72 -7.61
N GLN A 44 -3.84 -1.52 -6.56
CA GLN A 44 -2.38 -1.67 -6.64
C GLN A 44 -1.97 -3.11 -6.95
N PRO A 45 -0.94 -3.30 -7.80
CA PRO A 45 -0.33 -4.59 -8.05
C PRO A 45 0.47 -5.06 -6.84
N SER A 46 0.35 -6.35 -6.51
CA SER A 46 0.90 -6.92 -5.28
C SER A 46 1.46 -8.32 -5.52
N SER A 47 2.57 -8.62 -4.85
CA SER A 47 3.23 -9.93 -4.88
C SER A 47 2.48 -11.01 -4.08
N LEU A 48 1.59 -10.61 -3.17
CA LEU A 48 0.78 -11.52 -2.36
C LEU A 48 -0.39 -12.16 -3.12
N ASP A 49 -0.72 -11.66 -4.32
CA ASP A 49 -1.78 -12.20 -5.18
C ASP A 49 -1.30 -13.53 -5.81
N ILE A 50 -1.29 -14.64 -5.07
CA ILE A 50 -0.79 -15.94 -5.56
C ILE A 50 -1.85 -16.64 -6.42
N ASN A 51 -1.55 -16.86 -7.71
CA ASN A 51 -2.21 -17.84 -8.63
C ASN A 51 -3.75 -17.80 -8.66
N ARG A 52 -4.37 -16.73 -8.19
CA ARG A 52 -5.81 -16.54 -8.21
C ARG A 52 -6.09 -15.18 -8.84
N PRO A 53 -6.46 -15.17 -10.13
CA PRO A 53 -6.85 -13.95 -10.82
C PRO A 53 -8.04 -13.22 -10.16
N GLU A 54 -8.74 -13.88 -9.21
CA GLU A 54 -10.05 -13.49 -8.71
C GLU A 54 -10.21 -13.65 -7.18
N SER A 55 -9.14 -13.71 -6.37
CA SER A 55 -9.36 -13.74 -4.91
C SER A 55 -9.74 -12.35 -4.39
N SER A 56 -11.03 -12.02 -4.52
CA SER A 56 -11.71 -10.82 -4.01
C SER A 56 -11.30 -10.45 -2.58
N LEU A 57 -10.92 -11.44 -1.77
CA LEU A 57 -10.51 -11.25 -0.38
C LEU A 57 -9.22 -10.44 -0.21
N LEU A 58 -8.13 -10.75 -0.93
CA LEU A 58 -6.88 -9.97 -0.79
C LEU A 58 -7.00 -8.60 -1.44
N PHE A 59 -7.70 -8.52 -2.57
CA PHE A 59 -8.05 -7.26 -3.22
C PHE A 59 -8.81 -6.33 -2.27
N MET A 60 -9.84 -6.84 -1.58
CA MET A 60 -10.58 -6.08 -0.57
C MET A 60 -9.76 -5.83 0.70
N ALA A 61 -8.95 -6.79 1.14
CA ALA A 61 -8.14 -6.67 2.35
C ALA A 61 -7.10 -5.53 2.26
N ARG A 62 -6.68 -5.11 1.06
CA ARG A 62 -5.80 -3.94 0.87
C ARG A 62 -6.42 -2.60 1.26
N SER A 63 -7.75 -2.53 1.41
CA SER A 63 -8.41 -1.40 2.07
C SER A 63 -8.09 -1.32 3.58
N SER A 64 -7.41 -2.33 4.14
CA SER A 64 -6.81 -2.26 5.46
C SER A 64 -5.40 -1.66 5.35
N PRO A 65 -5.09 -0.59 6.09
CA PRO A 65 -3.76 0.01 6.10
C PRO A 65 -2.65 -0.97 6.52
N PHE A 66 -2.96 -1.93 7.39
CA PHE A 66 -1.99 -2.92 7.86
C PHE A 66 -1.58 -3.88 6.75
N ILE A 67 -2.54 -4.32 5.93
CA ILE A 67 -2.26 -5.19 4.78
C ILE A 67 -1.48 -4.41 3.72
N CYS A 68 -1.81 -3.14 3.51
CA CYS A 68 -1.06 -2.24 2.63
C CYS A 68 0.42 -2.10 3.07
N VAL A 69 0.69 -1.97 4.38
CA VAL A 69 2.06 -1.96 4.91
C VAL A 69 2.75 -3.31 4.69
N ALA A 70 2.08 -4.43 4.97
CA ALA A 70 2.65 -5.76 4.79
C ALA A 70 3.06 -6.02 3.34
N ASP A 71 2.20 -5.63 2.39
CA ASP A 71 2.47 -5.72 0.95
C ASP A 71 3.68 -4.86 0.55
N THR A 72 3.73 -3.62 1.05
CA THR A 72 4.86 -2.71 0.81
C THR A 72 6.17 -3.27 1.35
N LEU A 73 6.14 -3.86 2.56
CA LEU A 73 7.31 -4.48 3.17
C LEU A 73 7.76 -5.71 2.39
N GLU A 74 6.84 -6.54 1.87
CA GLU A 74 7.21 -7.68 1.04
C GLU A 74 7.98 -7.22 -0.21
N VAL A 75 7.48 -6.18 -0.90
CA VAL A 75 8.13 -5.59 -2.07
C VAL A 75 9.54 -5.08 -1.74
N LEU A 76 9.70 -4.37 -0.61
CA LEU A 76 11.01 -3.86 -0.17
C LEU A 76 11.97 -4.98 0.21
N ILE A 77 11.51 -5.98 0.97
CA ILE A 77 12.33 -7.12 1.37
C ILE A 77 12.76 -7.90 0.12
N ALA A 78 11.86 -8.15 -0.83
CA ALA A 78 12.18 -8.81 -2.09
C ALA A 78 13.22 -8.01 -2.88
N LEU A 79 13.07 -6.68 -2.98
CA LEU A 79 14.05 -5.82 -3.65
C LEU A 79 15.42 -5.92 -2.99
N CYS A 80 15.49 -5.85 -1.65
CA CYS A 80 16.75 -5.98 -0.92
C CYS A 80 17.40 -7.35 -1.13
N LEU A 81 16.63 -8.43 -1.05
CA LEU A 81 17.14 -9.80 -1.23
C LEU A 81 17.68 -10.02 -2.65
N TYR A 82 16.95 -9.57 -3.68
CA TYR A 82 17.45 -9.70 -5.06
C TYR A 82 18.61 -8.76 -5.33
N THR A 83 18.66 -7.58 -4.73
CA THR A 83 19.82 -6.69 -4.87
C THR A 83 21.06 -7.33 -4.27
N TYR A 84 20.92 -8.03 -3.14
CA TYR A 84 22.01 -8.78 -2.52
C TYR A 84 22.47 -9.98 -3.38
N GLN A 85 21.55 -10.64 -4.11
CA GLN A 85 21.86 -11.80 -4.95
C GLN A 85 22.44 -11.41 -6.32
N GLU A 86 21.84 -10.43 -7.01
CA GLU A 86 22.20 -10.01 -8.36
C GLU A 86 23.34 -8.98 -8.39
N GLY A 87 23.57 -8.27 -7.28
CA GLY A 87 24.52 -7.16 -7.20
C GLY A 87 24.08 -5.89 -7.94
N SER A 88 22.95 -5.91 -8.64
CA SER A 88 22.38 -4.76 -9.37
C SER A 88 20.95 -4.47 -8.93
N ILE A 89 20.71 -3.24 -8.47
CA ILE A 89 19.38 -2.79 -8.05
C ILE A 89 18.37 -2.75 -9.20
N SER A 90 18.83 -2.49 -10.43
CA SER A 90 17.96 -2.43 -11.60
C SER A 90 17.46 -3.82 -11.99
N GLU A 91 18.33 -4.82 -11.85
CA GLU A 91 17.99 -6.21 -12.12
C GLU A 91 17.07 -6.77 -11.03
N ALA A 92 17.36 -6.45 -9.77
CA ALA A 92 16.48 -6.74 -8.65
C ALA A 92 15.09 -6.13 -8.83
N ALA A 93 15.02 -4.84 -9.19
CA ALA A 93 13.77 -4.15 -9.45
C ALA A 93 12.99 -4.77 -10.62
N ARG A 94 13.69 -5.16 -11.69
CA ARG A 94 13.11 -5.93 -12.81
C ARG A 94 12.48 -7.23 -12.31
N LEU A 95 13.20 -8.03 -11.50
CA LEU A 95 12.70 -9.30 -10.98
C LEU A 95 11.47 -9.13 -10.09
N VAL A 96 11.47 -8.13 -9.21
CA VAL A 96 10.31 -7.80 -8.36
C VAL A 96 9.11 -7.43 -9.22
N ASN A 97 9.27 -6.50 -10.16
CA ASN A 97 8.17 -6.10 -11.04
C ASN A 97 7.66 -7.26 -11.90
N TRP A 98 8.55 -8.12 -12.40
CA TRP A 98 8.19 -9.29 -13.17
C TRP A 98 7.36 -10.28 -12.34
N ARG A 99 7.74 -10.53 -11.08
CA ARG A 99 6.98 -11.40 -10.17
C ARG A 99 5.60 -10.84 -9.84
N ILE A 100 5.51 -9.56 -9.54
CA ILE A 100 4.23 -8.88 -9.26
C ILE A 100 3.30 -8.96 -10.49
N ALA A 101 3.84 -8.80 -11.69
CA ALA A 101 3.06 -8.96 -12.92
C ALA A 101 2.65 -10.44 -13.13
N ARG A 102 3.56 -11.38 -12.84
CA ARG A 102 3.33 -12.82 -13.00
C ARG A 102 2.33 -13.39 -12.01
N SER A 103 2.33 -12.93 -10.76
CA SER A 103 1.44 -13.42 -9.71
C SER A 103 -0.04 -13.25 -10.07
N ARG A 104 -0.35 -12.20 -10.84
CA ARG A 104 -1.70 -11.91 -11.37
C ARG A 104 -2.12 -12.79 -12.54
N LEU A 105 -1.17 -13.36 -13.27
CA LEU A 105 -1.45 -14.26 -14.38
C LEU A 105 -1.74 -15.65 -13.81
N GLY A 106 -2.88 -16.22 -14.17
CA GLY A 106 -3.21 -17.61 -13.81
C GLY A 106 -2.13 -18.57 -14.33
N SER A 107 -2.01 -19.73 -13.68
CA SER A 107 -0.96 -20.74 -13.92
C SER A 107 -0.86 -21.29 -15.36
N GLY A 108 -1.75 -20.89 -16.27
CA GLY A 108 -1.82 -21.36 -17.66
C GLY A 108 -1.50 -20.33 -18.75
N GLU A 109 -1.34 -19.04 -18.42
CA GLU A 109 -1.03 -18.02 -19.45
C GLU A 109 0.47 -17.72 -19.47
N SER A 110 1.09 -17.67 -20.66
CA SER A 110 2.53 -17.41 -20.82
C SER A 110 2.84 -15.96 -21.20
N GLU A 111 1.86 -15.20 -21.69
CA GLU A 111 2.03 -13.79 -22.03
C GLU A 111 1.72 -12.90 -20.83
N LEU A 112 2.55 -11.87 -20.60
CA LEU A 112 2.42 -10.90 -19.51
C LEU A 112 1.24 -9.90 -19.68
N GLU A 113 0.18 -10.30 -20.37
CA GLU A 113 -0.80 -9.38 -20.99
C GLU A 113 -2.08 -9.12 -20.16
N ALA A 114 -2.33 -9.78 -19.03
CA ALA A 114 -3.69 -9.86 -18.47
C ALA A 114 -4.06 -8.88 -17.32
N SER A 115 -3.41 -7.71 -17.17
CA SER A 115 -3.86 -6.70 -16.19
C SER A 115 -3.97 -5.32 -16.84
N ALA A 116 -5.16 -4.71 -16.82
CA ALA A 116 -5.42 -3.39 -17.42
C ALA A 116 -4.53 -2.26 -16.87
N VAL A 117 -4.08 -2.40 -15.61
CA VAL A 117 -3.14 -1.47 -14.95
C VAL A 117 -1.70 -1.66 -15.45
N GLU A 118 -1.36 -2.84 -15.97
CA GLU A 118 -0.04 -3.14 -16.53
C GLU A 118 -0.01 -2.88 -18.03
N LYS A 119 -1.08 -3.20 -18.75
CA LYS A 119 -1.20 -2.97 -20.20
C LYS A 119 -0.97 -1.51 -20.58
N HIS A 120 -1.47 -0.58 -19.77
CA HIS A 120 -1.29 0.85 -20.02
C HIS A 120 -0.54 1.52 -18.84
N PRO A 121 0.73 1.94 -19.00
CA PRO A 121 1.50 2.60 -17.93
C PRO A 121 0.80 3.87 -17.43
N TRP A 122 -0.01 4.52 -18.27
CA TRP A 122 -0.82 5.67 -17.88
C TRP A 122 -1.88 5.34 -16.81
N THR A 123 -2.45 4.13 -16.79
CA THR A 123 -3.47 3.76 -15.79
C THR A 123 -2.88 3.87 -14.39
N PHE A 124 -1.67 3.34 -14.17
CA PHE A 124 -0.98 3.49 -12.89
C PHE A 124 -0.66 4.95 -12.57
N THR A 125 -0.21 5.74 -13.54
CA THR A 125 0.09 7.17 -13.33
C THR A 125 -1.16 7.96 -12.95
N ILE A 126 -2.29 7.71 -13.61
CA ILE A 126 -3.58 8.34 -13.31
C ILE A 126 -4.03 7.97 -11.90
N LEU A 127 -3.97 6.68 -11.55
CA LEU A 127 -4.30 6.21 -10.20
C LEU A 127 -3.36 6.84 -9.16
N PHE A 128 -2.05 6.90 -9.42
CA PHE A 128 -1.10 7.55 -8.53
C PHE A 128 -1.46 9.02 -8.28
N LEU A 129 -1.74 9.79 -9.33
CA LEU A 129 -2.17 11.18 -9.22
C LEU A 129 -3.49 11.31 -8.46
N ALA A 130 -4.43 10.39 -8.69
CA ALA A 130 -5.71 10.34 -8.00
C ALA A 130 -5.58 10.04 -6.50
N ALA A 131 -4.55 9.31 -6.05
CA ALA A 131 -4.21 9.17 -4.63
C ALA A 131 -3.45 10.38 -4.08
N LEU A 132 -2.53 10.94 -4.87
CA LEU A 132 -1.62 11.99 -4.43
C LEU A 132 -2.36 13.28 -4.05
N VAL A 133 -3.31 13.74 -4.90
CA VAL A 133 -4.07 14.97 -4.67
C VAL A 133 -4.83 14.96 -3.33
N PRO A 134 -5.66 13.95 -3.01
CA PRO A 134 -6.34 13.89 -1.72
C PRO A 134 -5.35 13.67 -0.56
N ALA A 135 -4.28 12.88 -0.74
CA ALA A 135 -3.29 12.68 0.31
C ALA A 135 -2.61 14.01 0.74
N ILE A 136 -2.17 14.83 -0.22
CA ILE A 136 -1.58 16.15 0.07
C ILE A 136 -2.56 17.03 0.84
N LYS A 137 -3.83 17.03 0.43
CA LYS A 137 -4.88 17.78 1.12
C LYS A 137 -4.98 17.34 2.59
N PHE A 138 -5.00 16.04 2.88
CA PHE A 138 -5.09 15.53 4.26
C PHE A 138 -3.84 15.81 5.09
N LEU A 139 -2.66 15.74 4.48
CA LEU A 139 -1.40 16.09 5.16
C LEU A 139 -1.39 17.58 5.58
N GLY A 140 -2.04 18.45 4.82
CA GLY A 140 -2.21 19.86 5.15
C GLY A 140 -3.26 20.17 6.23
N LEU A 141 -4.28 19.32 6.45
CA LEU A 141 -5.35 19.57 7.42
C LEU A 141 -4.90 19.36 8.86
N GLN A 142 -5.04 20.34 9.74
CA GLN A 142 -4.67 20.24 11.17
C GLN A 142 -5.74 19.51 12.00
N GLY A 143 -5.35 18.95 13.14
CA GLY A 143 -6.25 18.27 14.08
C GLY A 143 -6.60 16.80 13.76
N LEU A 144 -6.21 16.28 12.59
CA LEU A 144 -6.52 14.91 12.16
C LEU A 144 -5.26 14.00 12.11
N PHE A 145 -4.63 13.78 13.27
CA PHE A 145 -3.38 13.01 13.34
C PHE A 145 -3.49 11.62 12.68
N TRP A 146 -4.49 10.82 13.06
CA TRP A 146 -4.64 9.46 12.53
C TRP A 146 -4.98 9.44 11.05
N THR A 147 -5.81 10.36 10.55
CA THR A 147 -6.13 10.46 9.12
C THR A 147 -4.88 10.73 8.28
N ARG A 148 -3.97 11.57 8.78
CA ARG A 148 -2.68 11.83 8.12
C ARG A 148 -1.80 10.58 8.09
N VAL A 149 -1.76 9.82 9.19
CA VAL A 149 -1.02 8.55 9.26
C VAL A 149 -1.56 7.56 8.24
N TRP A 150 -2.89 7.35 8.18
CA TRP A 150 -3.51 6.43 7.22
C TRP A 150 -3.31 6.88 5.77
N ALA A 151 -3.49 8.17 5.49
CA ALA A 151 -3.24 8.71 4.15
C ALA A 151 -1.77 8.55 3.74
N GLY A 152 -0.84 8.77 4.68
CA GLY A 152 0.59 8.56 4.48
C GLY A 152 0.93 7.10 4.16
N ILE A 153 0.30 6.14 4.83
CA ILE A 153 0.49 4.71 4.58
C ILE A 153 0.10 4.35 3.14
N TYR A 154 -1.11 4.72 2.70
CA TYR A 154 -1.57 4.43 1.34
C TYR A 154 -0.74 5.15 0.27
N LEU A 155 -0.31 6.38 0.54
CA LEU A 155 0.54 7.11 -0.39
C LEU A 155 1.95 6.50 -0.46
N CYS A 156 2.50 6.08 0.67
CA CYS A 156 3.83 5.48 0.73
C CYS A 156 3.91 4.19 -0.07
N SER A 157 2.88 3.33 -0.01
CA SER A 157 2.85 2.10 -0.82
C SER A 157 2.93 2.40 -2.33
N TYR A 158 2.19 3.42 -2.78
CA TYR A 158 2.24 3.92 -4.15
C TYR A 158 3.62 4.41 -4.55
N ILE A 159 4.28 5.18 -3.67
CA ILE A 159 5.63 5.71 -3.90
C ILE A 159 6.62 4.55 -4.03
N VAL A 160 6.55 3.55 -3.15
CA VAL A 160 7.43 2.37 -3.21
C VAL A 160 7.25 1.64 -4.53
N LEU A 161 6.02 1.36 -4.94
CA LEU A 161 5.75 0.72 -6.24
C LEU A 161 6.23 1.57 -7.42
N ALA A 162 6.05 2.89 -7.37
CA ALA A 162 6.53 3.80 -8.41
C ALA A 162 8.06 3.80 -8.50
N ILE A 163 8.77 3.83 -7.37
CA ILE A 163 10.23 3.75 -7.31
C ILE A 163 10.73 2.42 -7.87
N VAL A 164 10.16 1.31 -7.41
CA VAL A 164 10.53 -0.03 -7.89
C VAL A 164 10.30 -0.17 -9.40
N ARG A 165 9.21 0.38 -9.93
CA ARG A 165 8.96 0.43 -11.38
C ARG A 165 9.96 1.31 -12.13
N ALA A 166 10.33 2.46 -11.57
CA ALA A 166 11.30 3.38 -12.17
C ALA A 166 12.73 2.82 -12.18
N LEU A 167 13.10 2.00 -11.19
CA LEU A 167 14.42 1.38 -11.09
C LEU A 167 14.60 0.22 -12.08
N ALA A 168 13.52 -0.40 -12.55
CA ALA A 168 13.60 -1.50 -13.51
C ALA A 168 14.10 -1.03 -14.88
N SER A 169 14.97 -1.82 -15.51
CA SER A 169 15.48 -1.55 -16.85
C SER A 169 14.35 -1.43 -17.89
N LYS A 170 14.54 -0.60 -18.93
CA LYS A 170 13.60 -0.54 -20.06
C LYS A 170 13.40 -1.93 -20.68
N GLY A 171 12.15 -2.27 -21.00
CA GLY A 171 11.81 -3.60 -21.55
C GLY A 171 11.88 -4.73 -20.52
N TRP A 172 11.80 -4.43 -19.21
CA TRP A 172 11.78 -5.46 -18.16
C TRP A 172 10.64 -6.48 -18.30
N ARG A 173 9.55 -6.09 -18.97
CA ARG A 173 8.38 -6.93 -19.21
C ARG A 173 8.67 -8.07 -20.18
N ASP A 174 9.48 -7.81 -21.20
CA ASP A 174 9.70 -8.74 -22.31
C ASP A 174 10.80 -9.77 -21.99
N ARG A 175 11.48 -9.61 -20.84
CA ARG A 175 12.63 -10.42 -20.44
C ARG A 175 12.27 -11.24 -19.21
N PRO A 176 12.04 -12.55 -19.32
CA PRO A 176 11.83 -13.40 -18.16
C PRO A 176 13.11 -13.49 -17.29
N PRO A 177 12.98 -13.73 -15.97
CA PRO A 177 14.09 -14.11 -15.10
C PRO A 177 14.82 -15.34 -15.64
N ALA A 178 16.11 -15.48 -15.33
CA ALA A 178 16.76 -16.78 -15.45
C ALA A 178 16.01 -17.82 -14.60
N ALA A 179 15.89 -19.05 -15.08
CA ALA A 179 15.10 -20.11 -14.43
C ALA A 179 15.52 -20.40 -12.97
N SER A 180 16.78 -20.13 -12.61
CA SER A 180 17.30 -20.24 -11.24
C SER A 180 16.67 -19.22 -10.28
N LEU A 181 16.41 -17.99 -10.74
CA LEU A 181 15.86 -16.89 -9.94
C LEU A 181 14.33 -16.95 -9.85
N ALA A 182 13.68 -17.55 -10.86
CA ALA A 182 12.26 -17.88 -10.78
C ALA A 182 11.96 -18.89 -9.66
N LYS A 183 12.96 -19.69 -9.25
CA LYS A 183 12.82 -20.76 -8.25
C LYS A 183 12.99 -20.29 -6.81
N VAL A 184 13.42 -19.04 -6.57
CA VAL A 184 13.57 -18.51 -5.21
C VAL A 184 12.16 -18.34 -4.61
N PRO A 185 11.78 -19.08 -3.56
CA PRO A 185 10.44 -18.96 -3.02
C PRO A 185 10.22 -17.57 -2.43
N SER A 186 9.02 -17.02 -2.61
CA SER A 186 8.66 -15.73 -1.98
C SER A 186 8.76 -15.83 -0.46
N LEU A 187 8.86 -14.69 0.23
CA LEU A 187 8.98 -14.69 1.69
C LEU A 187 7.79 -15.42 2.33
N HIS A 188 6.59 -15.24 1.77
CA HIS A 188 5.39 -15.95 2.21
C HIS A 188 5.47 -17.46 1.93
N GLU A 189 6.00 -17.92 0.79
CA GLU A 189 6.22 -19.36 0.55
C GLU A 189 7.21 -19.97 1.53
N LYS A 190 8.26 -19.23 1.89
CA LYS A 190 9.18 -19.65 2.96
C LYS A 190 8.47 -19.71 4.31
N LEU A 191 7.65 -18.71 4.64
CA LEU A 191 6.93 -18.63 5.90
C LEU A 191 5.85 -19.72 6.01
N LEU A 192 5.08 -19.94 4.95
CA LEU A 192 4.15 -21.07 4.84
C LEU A 192 4.86 -22.41 4.92
N GLY A 193 6.00 -22.57 4.24
CA GLY A 193 6.80 -23.80 4.33
C GLY A 193 7.30 -24.06 5.75
N ILE A 194 7.73 -23.02 6.47
CA ILE A 194 8.13 -23.11 7.88
C ILE A 194 6.94 -23.43 8.77
N LEU A 195 5.78 -22.78 8.57
CA LEU A 195 4.58 -22.99 9.38
C LEU A 195 3.95 -24.38 9.13
N LEU A 196 3.80 -24.82 7.88
CA LEU A 196 3.37 -26.18 7.55
C LEU A 196 4.37 -27.22 8.05
N GLY A 197 5.67 -26.97 7.89
CA GLY A 197 6.70 -27.86 8.41
C GLY A 197 6.68 -27.98 9.93
N SER A 198 6.34 -26.89 10.63
CA SER A 198 6.17 -26.88 12.09
C SER A 198 4.89 -27.59 12.52
N TYR A 199 3.79 -27.40 11.79
CA TYR A 199 2.52 -28.07 12.05
C TYR A 199 2.58 -29.59 11.81
N LEU A 200 3.23 -30.02 10.72
CA LEU A 200 3.44 -31.44 10.42
C LEU A 200 4.34 -32.11 11.46
N ARG A 201 5.38 -31.40 11.93
CA ARG A 201 6.27 -31.91 12.98
C ARG A 201 5.61 -31.94 14.36
N ALA A 202 4.61 -31.10 14.62
CA ALA A 202 3.83 -31.12 15.86
C ALA A 202 2.72 -32.18 15.88
N THR A 203 2.41 -32.80 14.73
CA THR A 203 1.35 -33.80 14.57
C THR A 203 1.88 -35.21 14.24
N SER A 204 3.20 -35.37 14.15
CA SER A 204 3.95 -36.64 14.01
C SER A 204 4.59 -37.05 15.33
#